data_AF-A0A9E0M2J7-F1
#
_entry.id   AF-A0A9E0M2J7-F1
#
_cell.length_a   1.000
_cell.length_b   1.000
_cell.length_c   1.000
_cell.angle_alpha   90.00
_cell.angle_beta   90.00
_cell.angle_gamma   90.00
#
_symmetry.space_group_name_H-M   'P 1'
#
loop_
_entity.id
_entity.type
_entity.pdbx_description
1 polymer ?
#
loop_
_entity_poly.entity_id
_entity_poly.type
_entity_poly.pdbx_seq_one_letter_code
_entity_poly.pdbx_strand_id
1 'polypeptide(L)'
;MKTCFPTLLRRQAGLAAASLCLFAAIAATAPAPALSAPSAPLVRLATDFGPIDIQLDASAPATVANFLAYLRRGAYDDTVLHRKVTNFIVQGGGFRWNDATAPRAVPVATTPPVVNEFSPQRSNLRATVAMAKLGGNPDSATSQWFVNLADNAANLDRQNGGFTVFGRVTPPGMVAVDRIAALGTVGAGGCTAVLGSAAGAMSDLPVRPPAPTTCAELTSARVVLVKSATELAPRSSASASDRIFDYLEATYPQYAAPASPPTLFWEGYTYRYYAATDSYAGTRDGVVYYLVPALSPEITPLGSVAEWLAVAESNGY
;
A
#
# COMPACT_ATOMS: atom_id res chain seq x y z
N MET A 1 -61.01 66.35 -8.91
CA MET A 1 -62.44 66.58 -9.23
C MET A 1 -62.99 65.35 -9.94
N LYS A 2 -64.08 64.80 -9.39
CA LYS A 2 -65.16 64.04 -10.04
C LYS A 2 -64.86 62.66 -10.68
N THR A 3 -65.23 61.66 -9.90
CA THR A 3 -65.91 60.40 -10.26
C THR A 3 -66.82 60.44 -11.50
N CYS A 4 -66.83 59.36 -12.31
CA CYS A 4 -68.04 58.57 -12.59
C CYS A 4 -67.81 57.35 -13.51
N PHE A 5 -68.38 56.23 -13.06
CA PHE A 5 -68.75 54.94 -13.69
C PHE A 5 -69.72 55.11 -14.91
N PRO A 6 -70.26 54.08 -15.62
CA PRO A 6 -70.13 52.61 -15.46
C PRO A 6 -70.09 51.75 -16.78
N THR A 7 -69.91 50.43 -16.56
CA THR A 7 -70.55 49.26 -17.22
C THR A 7 -70.39 48.90 -18.71
N LEU A 8 -70.03 47.61 -18.86
CA LEU A 8 -70.62 46.59 -19.76
C LEU A 8 -70.34 46.71 -21.26
N LEU A 9 -69.53 45.80 -21.81
CA LEU A 9 -70.05 44.54 -22.36
C LEU A 9 -68.91 43.61 -22.79
N ARG A 10 -69.21 42.33 -22.69
CA ARG A 10 -68.37 41.16 -22.92
C ARG A 10 -68.17 40.88 -24.41
N ARG A 11 -67.02 40.25 -24.70
CA ARG A 11 -66.71 39.35 -25.82
C ARG A 11 -66.65 39.98 -27.21
N GLN A 12 -65.47 39.90 -27.82
CA GLN A 12 -65.21 38.87 -28.83
C GLN A 12 -63.70 38.75 -29.08
N ALA A 13 -63.26 37.49 -29.21
CA ALA A 13 -61.92 37.10 -29.56
C ALA A 13 -61.70 37.25 -31.07
N GLY A 14 -60.49 37.59 -31.49
CA GLY A 14 -60.11 37.57 -32.89
C GLY A 14 -58.67 37.98 -33.16
N LEU A 15 -57.82 36.98 -33.31
CA LEU A 15 -56.53 36.96 -34.03
C LEU A 15 -55.42 37.94 -33.61
N ALA A 16 -54.50 37.45 -32.79
CA ALA A 16 -53.17 38.04 -32.61
C ALA A 16 -52.18 37.41 -33.59
N ALA A 17 -51.45 38.28 -34.29
CA ALA A 17 -50.41 37.97 -35.26
C ALA A 17 -49.23 37.21 -34.62
N ALA A 18 -48.69 36.26 -35.38
CA ALA A 18 -47.51 35.49 -35.04
C ALA A 18 -46.26 36.39 -35.02
N SER A 19 -45.62 36.48 -33.86
CA SER A 19 -44.27 37.03 -33.71
C SER A 19 -43.39 35.91 -33.18
N LEU A 20 -42.52 35.40 -34.05
CA LEU A 20 -41.64 34.27 -33.82
C LEU A 20 -40.43 34.75 -32.98
N CYS A 21 -40.50 34.65 -31.65
CA CYS A 21 -39.33 34.78 -30.78
C CYS A 21 -38.61 33.43 -30.70
N LEU A 22 -37.45 33.34 -31.36
CA LEU A 22 -36.54 32.21 -31.27
C LEU A 22 -35.79 32.27 -29.92
N PHE A 23 -36.29 31.56 -28.90
CA PHE A 23 -35.52 31.27 -27.69
C PHE A 23 -34.60 30.08 -27.97
N ALA A 24 -33.30 30.34 -28.16
CA ALA A 24 -32.28 29.31 -28.14
C ALA A 24 -32.12 28.80 -26.70
N ALA A 25 -32.67 27.62 -26.42
CA ALA A 25 -32.42 26.90 -25.17
C ALA A 25 -31.02 26.26 -25.24
N ILE A 26 -30.02 26.92 -24.65
CA ILE A 26 -28.75 26.28 -24.33
C ILE A 26 -29.01 25.34 -23.16
N ALA A 27 -29.20 24.06 -23.45
CA ALA A 27 -29.20 23.02 -22.45
C ALA A 27 -27.79 22.90 -21.88
N ALA A 28 -27.58 23.40 -20.66
CA ALA A 28 -26.36 23.18 -19.90
C ALA A 28 -26.25 21.68 -19.57
N THR A 29 -25.46 20.95 -20.36
CA THR A 29 -25.05 19.59 -20.03
C THR A 29 -24.14 19.66 -18.81
N ALA A 30 -24.67 19.33 -17.64
CA ALA A 30 -23.85 19.12 -16.45
C ALA A 30 -22.87 17.96 -16.71
N PRO A 31 -21.57 18.11 -16.45
CA PRO A 31 -20.63 17.01 -16.57
C PRO A 31 -21.03 15.92 -15.57
N ALA A 32 -21.15 14.68 -16.05
CA ALA A 32 -21.34 13.52 -15.18
C ALA A 32 -20.17 13.44 -14.18
N PRO A 33 -20.42 13.07 -12.91
CA PRO A 33 -19.34 12.87 -11.97
C PRO A 33 -18.40 11.80 -12.52
N ALA A 34 -17.13 12.14 -12.71
CA ALA A 34 -16.11 11.16 -12.99
C ALA A 34 -16.08 10.17 -11.81
N LEU A 35 -16.40 8.90 -12.08
CA LEU A 35 -16.16 7.83 -11.14
C LEU A 35 -14.66 7.82 -10.86
N SER A 36 -14.27 8.34 -9.69
CA SER A 36 -12.90 8.19 -9.18
C SER A 36 -12.57 6.71 -9.23
N ALA A 37 -11.47 6.35 -9.91
CA ALA A 37 -10.97 4.99 -9.88
C ALA A 37 -10.84 4.54 -8.41
N PRO A 38 -11.22 3.29 -8.07
CA PRO A 38 -11.07 2.81 -6.70
C PRO A 38 -9.60 2.99 -6.30
N SER A 39 -9.38 3.71 -5.19
CA SER A 39 -8.06 3.86 -4.57
C SER A 39 -7.44 2.48 -4.48
N ALA A 40 -6.28 2.29 -5.11
CA ALA A 40 -5.70 0.97 -5.18
C ALA A 40 -5.39 0.47 -3.75
N PRO A 41 -5.64 -0.81 -3.41
CA PRO A 41 -5.55 -1.25 -2.03
C PRO A 41 -4.13 -1.10 -1.48
N LEU A 42 -4.04 -0.64 -0.23
CA LEU A 42 -2.81 -0.66 0.53
C LEU A 42 -2.80 -1.90 1.42
N VAL A 43 -1.70 -2.63 1.44
CA VAL A 43 -1.53 -3.79 2.31
C VAL A 43 -0.29 -3.62 3.18
N ARG A 44 -0.32 -4.19 4.38
CA ARG A 44 0.81 -4.22 5.31
C ARG A 44 1.27 -5.64 5.54
N LEU A 45 2.56 -5.88 5.35
CA LEU A 45 3.24 -7.08 5.82
C LEU A 45 3.99 -6.71 7.11
N ALA A 46 3.54 -7.22 8.25
CA ALA A 46 4.20 -6.99 9.52
C ALA A 46 5.41 -7.91 9.65
N THR A 47 6.61 -7.34 9.81
CA THR A 47 7.84 -8.10 10.02
C THR A 47 8.55 -7.65 11.29
N ASP A 48 9.49 -8.46 11.78
CA ASP A 48 10.37 -8.07 12.88
C ASP A 48 11.29 -6.88 12.56
N PHE A 49 11.44 -6.53 11.28
CA PHE A 49 12.28 -5.43 10.82
C PHE A 49 11.49 -4.13 10.60
N GLY A 50 10.18 -4.17 10.86
CA GLY A 50 9.22 -3.09 10.64
C GLY A 50 8.09 -3.50 9.69
N PRO A 51 7.06 -2.65 9.55
CA PRO A 51 6.02 -2.84 8.56
C PRO A 51 6.57 -2.64 7.15
N ILE A 52 6.13 -3.49 6.21
CA ILE A 52 6.34 -3.30 4.78
C ILE A 52 4.97 -3.00 4.17
N ASP A 53 4.71 -1.74 3.91
CA ASP A 53 3.46 -1.31 3.27
C ASP A 53 3.62 -1.33 1.76
N ILE A 54 2.65 -1.92 1.07
CA ILE A 54 2.66 -2.10 -0.38
C ILE A 54 1.40 -1.45 -0.94
N GLN A 55 1.61 -0.44 -1.79
CA GLN A 55 0.57 0.13 -2.62
C GLN A 55 0.37 -0.81 -3.81
N LEU A 56 -0.77 -1.49 -3.86
CA LEU A 56 -1.10 -2.36 -5.00
C LEU A 56 -1.42 -1.52 -6.25
N ASP A 57 -1.19 -2.09 -7.42
CA ASP A 57 -1.42 -1.47 -8.72
C ASP A 57 -2.66 -2.10 -9.39
N ALA A 58 -3.75 -1.34 -9.44
CA ALA A 58 -5.03 -1.78 -10.00
C ALA A 58 -4.96 -2.13 -11.51
N SER A 59 -3.89 -1.76 -12.21
CA SER A 59 -3.69 -2.09 -13.62
C SER A 59 -3.17 -3.53 -13.86
N ALA A 60 -2.92 -4.30 -12.80
CA ALA A 60 -2.71 -5.76 -12.82
C ALA A 60 -3.82 -6.49 -12.03
N PRO A 61 -5.08 -6.43 -12.50
CA PRO A 61 -6.26 -6.79 -11.71
C PRO A 61 -6.31 -8.27 -11.30
N ALA A 62 -5.93 -9.21 -12.17
CA ALA A 62 -5.96 -10.63 -11.83
C ALA A 62 -4.91 -10.97 -10.76
N THR A 63 -3.74 -10.35 -10.86
CA THR A 63 -2.62 -10.54 -9.94
C THR A 63 -2.92 -9.92 -8.57
N VAL A 64 -3.48 -8.71 -8.54
CA VAL A 64 -3.93 -8.06 -7.30
C VAL A 64 -5.03 -8.89 -6.63
N ALA A 65 -6.04 -9.35 -7.39
CA ALA A 65 -7.10 -10.20 -6.85
C ALA A 65 -6.55 -11.52 -6.27
N ASN A 66 -5.61 -12.15 -6.97
CA ASN A 66 -4.91 -13.34 -6.50
C ASN A 66 -4.18 -13.07 -5.18
N PHE A 67 -3.31 -12.06 -5.12
CA PHE A 67 -2.55 -11.70 -3.92
C PHE A 67 -3.46 -11.41 -2.72
N LEU A 68 -4.52 -10.61 -2.93
CA LEU A 68 -5.51 -10.31 -1.89
C LEU A 68 -6.27 -11.56 -1.43
N ALA A 69 -6.55 -12.51 -2.31
CA ALA A 69 -7.19 -13.77 -1.91
C ALA A 69 -6.29 -14.65 -1.01
N TYR A 70 -4.96 -14.59 -1.18
CA TYR A 70 -4.01 -15.20 -0.24
C TYR A 70 -3.97 -14.44 1.08
N LEU A 71 -3.88 -13.11 1.03
CA LEU A 71 -3.85 -12.26 2.20
C LEU A 71 -5.11 -12.43 3.06
N ARG A 72 -6.31 -12.29 2.48
CA ARG A 72 -7.60 -12.33 3.19
C ARG A 72 -7.89 -13.66 3.90
N ARG A 73 -7.29 -14.76 3.46
CA ARG A 73 -7.40 -16.06 4.13
C ARG A 73 -6.25 -16.35 5.11
N GLY A 74 -5.44 -15.34 5.42
CA GLY A 74 -4.27 -15.44 6.30
C GLY A 74 -3.13 -16.28 5.71
N ALA A 75 -3.09 -16.53 4.40
CA ALA A 75 -2.10 -17.45 3.82
C ALA A 75 -0.65 -16.98 4.00
N TYR A 76 -0.45 -15.67 4.16
CA TYR A 76 0.86 -15.03 4.36
C TYR A 76 1.26 -14.88 5.83
N ASP A 77 0.36 -15.19 6.77
CA ASP A 77 0.68 -15.18 8.20
C ASP A 77 1.71 -16.26 8.52
N ASP A 78 2.68 -15.88 9.34
CA ASP A 78 3.87 -16.64 9.70
C ASP A 78 4.63 -17.22 8.50
N THR A 79 4.61 -16.54 7.34
CA THR A 79 5.41 -16.97 6.19
C THR A 79 6.85 -16.49 6.29
N VAL A 80 7.79 -17.34 5.89
CA VAL A 80 9.22 -16.99 5.86
C VAL A 80 9.57 -16.28 4.56
N LEU A 81 10.43 -15.26 4.64
CA LEU A 81 11.14 -14.75 3.48
C LEU A 81 12.26 -15.74 3.13
N HIS A 82 11.93 -16.74 2.31
CA HIS A 82 12.76 -17.93 2.11
C HIS A 82 13.98 -17.71 1.21
N ARG A 83 14.06 -16.58 0.50
CA ARG A 83 15.16 -16.29 -0.43
C ARG A 83 15.47 -14.80 -0.50
N LYS A 84 16.75 -14.45 -0.38
CA LYS A 84 17.27 -13.09 -0.59
C LYS A 84 18.54 -13.13 -1.42
N VAL A 85 18.58 -12.36 -2.50
CA VAL A 85 19.77 -12.18 -3.35
C VAL A 85 20.14 -10.70 -3.35
N THR A 86 21.36 -10.40 -2.89
CA THR A 86 21.88 -9.03 -2.79
C THR A 86 21.79 -8.31 -4.13
N ASN A 87 21.31 -7.05 -4.11
CA ASN A 87 21.10 -6.22 -5.32
C ASN A 87 20.17 -6.86 -6.36
N PHE A 88 19.28 -7.77 -5.94
CA PHE A 88 18.30 -8.38 -6.83
C PHE A 88 16.92 -8.38 -6.17
N ILE A 89 16.63 -9.35 -5.31
CA ILE A 89 15.28 -9.56 -4.78
C ILE A 89 15.29 -10.11 -3.34
N VAL A 90 14.19 -9.86 -2.62
CA VAL A 90 13.79 -10.67 -1.45
C VAL A 90 12.43 -11.29 -1.73
N GLN A 91 12.27 -12.58 -1.47
CA GLN A 91 11.13 -13.39 -1.90
C GLN A 91 10.50 -14.12 -0.71
N GLY A 92 9.17 -14.19 -0.72
CA GLY A 92 8.36 -14.79 0.35
C GLY A 92 7.04 -15.36 -0.16
N GLY A 93 6.13 -15.65 0.78
CA GLY A 93 4.78 -16.15 0.49
C GLY A 93 4.70 -17.60 0.01
N GLY A 94 5.81 -18.35 0.08
CA GLY A 94 5.89 -19.75 -0.38
C GLY A 94 5.75 -20.78 0.73
N PHE A 95 6.19 -20.44 1.96
CA PHE A 95 6.29 -21.39 3.06
C PHE A 95 5.88 -20.73 4.37
N ARG A 96 4.99 -21.38 5.11
CA ARG A 96 4.68 -21.05 6.51
C ARG A 96 5.70 -21.66 7.43
N TRP A 97 6.00 -20.97 8.51
CA TRP A 97 6.99 -21.36 9.50
C TRP A 97 6.32 -21.69 10.84
N ASN A 98 6.68 -22.81 11.46
CA ASN A 98 6.25 -23.17 12.80
C ASN A 98 7.31 -24.02 13.50
N ASP A 99 7.91 -23.51 14.59
CA ASP A 99 8.94 -24.23 15.34
C ASP A 99 8.41 -25.49 16.05
N ALA A 100 7.09 -25.57 16.27
CA ALA A 100 6.45 -26.69 16.96
C ALA A 100 6.11 -27.87 16.03
N THR A 101 6.33 -27.74 14.72
CA THR A 101 6.05 -28.81 13.75
C THR A 101 7.32 -29.36 13.12
N ALA A 102 7.23 -30.61 12.64
CA ALA A 102 8.23 -31.21 11.78
C ALA A 102 7.55 -31.59 10.44
N PRO A 103 7.97 -30.99 9.30
CA PRO A 103 9.00 -29.95 9.16
C PRO A 103 8.55 -28.59 9.74
N ARG A 104 9.52 -27.71 10.05
CA ARG A 104 9.28 -26.33 10.50
C ARG A 104 8.78 -25.42 9.38
N ALA A 105 9.07 -25.76 8.13
CA ALA A 105 8.64 -25.01 6.96
C ALA A 105 7.68 -25.87 6.12
N VAL A 106 6.46 -25.39 5.92
CA VAL A 106 5.41 -26.09 5.17
C VAL A 106 4.96 -25.22 3.99
N PRO A 107 4.83 -25.78 2.77
CA PRO A 107 4.36 -25.00 1.62
C PRO A 107 3.00 -24.35 1.88
N VAL A 108 2.83 -23.10 1.45
CA VAL A 108 1.53 -22.42 1.43
C VAL A 108 0.62 -23.16 0.46
N ALA A 109 -0.60 -23.51 0.90
CA ALA A 109 -1.60 -24.13 0.04
C ALA A 109 -2.01 -23.17 -1.09
N THR A 110 -1.78 -23.59 -2.34
CA THR A 110 -1.98 -22.76 -3.53
C THR A 110 -3.36 -22.95 -4.16
N THR A 111 -3.81 -21.91 -4.84
CA THR A 111 -4.93 -21.94 -5.79
C THR A 111 -4.40 -22.12 -7.22
N PRO A 112 -5.28 -22.32 -8.23
CA PRO A 112 -4.83 -22.34 -9.62
C PRO A 112 -3.96 -21.13 -9.98
N PRO A 113 -2.97 -21.31 -10.87
CA PRO A 113 -2.09 -20.21 -11.27
C PRO A 113 -2.84 -19.02 -11.88
N VAL A 114 -2.29 -17.82 -11.69
CA VAL A 114 -2.77 -16.59 -12.32
C VAL A 114 -2.04 -16.35 -13.64
N VAL A 115 -2.76 -15.81 -14.63
CA VAL A 115 -2.19 -15.37 -15.91
C VAL A 115 -1.15 -14.27 -15.69
N ASN A 116 -0.11 -14.26 -16.49
CA ASN A 116 0.93 -13.25 -16.45
C ASN A 116 0.43 -11.93 -17.06
N GLU A 117 0.24 -10.91 -16.23
CA GLU A 117 -0.15 -9.55 -16.63
C GLU A 117 1.06 -8.62 -16.77
N PHE A 118 2.21 -9.14 -17.21
CA PHE A 118 3.40 -8.32 -17.41
C PHE A 118 3.13 -7.20 -18.42
N SER A 119 3.64 -6.02 -18.13
CA SER A 119 3.54 -4.83 -18.97
C SER A 119 4.84 -4.02 -18.86
N PRO A 120 5.42 -3.52 -19.98
CA PRO A 120 6.58 -2.63 -19.94
C PRO A 120 6.34 -1.34 -19.13
N GLN A 121 5.08 -0.92 -18.98
CA GLN A 121 4.69 0.23 -18.16
C GLN A 121 4.80 -0.08 -16.65
N ARG A 122 4.83 -1.36 -16.26
CA ARG A 122 5.04 -1.86 -14.89
C ARG A 122 6.37 -2.63 -14.81
N SER A 123 7.46 -1.94 -15.13
CA SER A 123 8.81 -2.50 -15.15
C SER A 123 9.31 -2.92 -13.76
N ASN A 124 10.11 -3.99 -13.68
CA ASN A 124 10.72 -4.49 -12.44
C ASN A 124 11.86 -3.59 -11.95
N LEU A 125 11.48 -2.43 -11.40
CA LEU A 125 12.39 -1.44 -10.81
C LEU A 125 12.48 -1.60 -9.29
N ARG A 126 13.47 -0.96 -8.66
CA ARG A 126 13.60 -0.96 -7.20
C ARG A 126 12.28 -0.57 -6.52
N ALA A 127 12.01 -1.23 -5.39
CA ALA A 127 10.81 -1.11 -4.57
C ALA A 127 9.51 -1.64 -5.21
N THR A 128 9.53 -2.16 -6.44
CA THR A 128 8.35 -2.84 -7.00
C THR A 128 8.18 -4.25 -6.43
N VAL A 129 6.93 -4.71 -6.36
CA VAL A 129 6.55 -6.07 -5.93
C VAL A 129 6.01 -6.83 -7.13
N ALA A 130 6.54 -8.02 -7.37
CA ALA A 130 6.17 -8.86 -8.50
C ALA A 130 5.96 -10.32 -8.12
N MET A 131 5.18 -11.05 -8.92
CA MET A 131 4.88 -12.46 -8.68
C MET A 131 6.04 -13.36 -9.12
N ALA A 132 6.45 -14.29 -8.25
CA ALA A 132 7.38 -15.34 -8.64
C ALA A 132 6.66 -16.44 -9.45
N LYS A 133 7.40 -17.09 -10.36
CA LYS A 133 6.88 -18.11 -11.26
C LYS A 133 7.94 -19.15 -11.63
N LEU A 134 7.49 -20.29 -12.15
CA LEU A 134 8.35 -21.35 -12.65
C LEU A 134 9.04 -20.91 -13.94
N GLY A 135 10.30 -21.29 -14.11
CA GLY A 135 11.06 -21.03 -15.33
C GLY A 135 10.43 -21.73 -16.54
N GLY A 136 10.34 -21.02 -17.67
CA GLY A 136 9.74 -21.54 -18.90
C GLY A 136 8.21 -21.60 -18.92
N ASN A 137 7.55 -21.21 -17.82
CA ASN A 137 6.09 -21.18 -17.74
C ASN A 137 5.61 -19.81 -17.25
N PRO A 138 5.27 -18.88 -18.17
CA PRO A 138 4.88 -17.52 -17.83
C PRO A 138 3.67 -17.43 -16.90
N ASP A 139 2.69 -18.33 -17.03
CA ASP A 139 1.39 -18.32 -16.34
C ASP A 139 1.35 -19.29 -15.15
N SER A 140 2.47 -19.43 -14.43
CA SER A 140 2.61 -20.37 -13.30
C SER A 140 2.62 -19.72 -11.92
N ALA A 141 2.43 -18.41 -11.85
CA ALA A 141 2.42 -17.66 -10.60
C ALA A 141 1.24 -18.09 -9.70
N THR A 142 1.50 -18.28 -8.41
CA THR A 142 0.47 -18.66 -7.41
C THR A 142 0.56 -17.78 -6.17
N SER A 143 1.24 -18.21 -5.10
CA SER A 143 1.31 -17.48 -3.82
C SER A 143 2.57 -16.63 -3.66
N GLN A 144 3.67 -17.01 -4.33
CA GLN A 144 4.98 -16.45 -4.10
C GLN A 144 5.16 -15.10 -4.79
N TRP A 145 5.76 -14.17 -4.07
CA TRP A 145 6.04 -12.80 -4.52
C TRP A 145 7.45 -12.40 -4.09
N PHE A 146 7.99 -11.36 -4.73
CA PHE A 146 9.26 -10.77 -4.35
C PHE A 146 9.23 -9.25 -4.44
N VAL A 147 10.06 -8.60 -3.63
CA VAL A 147 10.37 -7.17 -3.72
C VAL A 147 11.69 -7.00 -4.46
N ASN A 148 11.71 -6.12 -5.45
CA ASN A 148 12.92 -5.73 -6.18
C ASN A 148 13.80 -4.82 -5.32
N LEU A 149 15.03 -5.26 -5.03
CA LEU A 149 16.03 -4.51 -4.26
C LEU A 149 16.86 -3.55 -5.14
N ALA A 150 16.85 -3.76 -6.46
CA ALA A 150 17.51 -2.94 -7.46
C ALA A 150 16.65 -2.87 -8.73
N ASP A 151 17.11 -2.10 -9.72
CA ASP A 151 16.48 -2.07 -11.03
C ASP A 151 16.82 -3.33 -11.82
N ASN A 152 15.85 -4.23 -11.92
CA ASN A 152 16.01 -5.57 -12.48
C ASN A 152 15.38 -5.72 -13.87
N ALA A 153 14.91 -4.63 -14.46
CA ALA A 153 14.28 -4.58 -15.78
C ALA A 153 15.15 -5.21 -16.88
N ALA A 154 16.49 -5.07 -16.78
CA ALA A 154 17.47 -5.71 -17.67
C ALA A 154 17.19 -7.21 -17.84
N ASN A 155 16.78 -7.88 -16.76
CA ASN A 155 16.61 -9.32 -16.66
C ASN A 155 15.13 -9.72 -16.58
N LEU A 156 14.42 -9.27 -15.54
CA LEU A 156 13.06 -9.72 -15.20
C LEU A 156 12.00 -9.29 -16.21
N ASP A 157 12.21 -8.21 -16.96
CA ASP A 157 11.24 -7.79 -17.98
C ASP A 157 11.44 -8.54 -19.32
N ARG A 158 12.62 -9.15 -19.51
CA ARG A 158 13.03 -9.74 -20.80
C ARG A 158 13.05 -11.27 -20.82
N GLN A 159 12.83 -11.91 -19.67
CA GLN A 159 12.85 -13.36 -19.56
C GLN A 159 11.49 -13.92 -19.14
N ASN A 160 11.24 -15.18 -19.49
CA ASN A 160 10.04 -15.93 -19.07
C ASN A 160 8.71 -15.20 -19.34
N GLY A 161 8.62 -14.35 -20.38
CA GLY A 161 7.44 -13.51 -20.67
C GLY A 161 7.29 -12.27 -19.78
N GLY A 162 8.34 -11.88 -19.05
CA GLY A 162 8.32 -10.78 -18.08
C GLY A 162 7.69 -11.18 -16.75
N PHE A 163 8.09 -10.55 -15.64
CA PHE A 163 7.49 -10.80 -14.32
C PHE A 163 6.49 -9.71 -13.97
N THR A 164 5.25 -10.11 -13.66
CA THR A 164 4.16 -9.16 -13.38
C THR A 164 4.42 -8.40 -12.09
N VAL A 165 4.77 -7.12 -12.21
CA VAL A 165 4.71 -6.15 -11.11
C VAL A 165 3.24 -5.81 -10.85
N PHE A 166 2.83 -5.87 -9.59
CA PHE A 166 1.44 -5.63 -9.15
C PHE A 166 1.36 -4.68 -7.95
N GLY A 167 2.47 -4.07 -7.56
CA GLY A 167 2.49 -3.09 -6.49
C GLY A 167 3.87 -2.49 -6.28
N ARG A 168 3.95 -1.54 -5.36
CA ARG A 168 5.18 -0.86 -4.94
C ARG A 168 5.21 -0.72 -3.43
N VAL A 169 6.34 -1.07 -2.82
CA VAL A 169 6.60 -0.81 -1.40
C VAL A 169 6.70 0.70 -1.20
N THR A 170 6.02 1.22 -0.17
CA THR A 170 6.11 2.64 0.18
C THR A 170 7.54 3.01 0.59
N PRO A 171 7.95 4.28 0.47
CA PRO A 171 9.30 4.69 0.87
C PRO A 171 9.63 4.31 2.33
N PRO A 172 8.72 4.43 3.31
CA PRO A 172 9.02 3.98 4.67
C PRO A 172 9.02 2.46 4.83
N GLY A 173 8.17 1.73 4.08
CA GLY A 173 8.25 0.28 4.01
C GLY A 173 9.60 -0.21 3.46
N MET A 174 10.22 0.54 2.56
CA MET A 174 11.55 0.22 2.02
C MET A 174 12.65 0.28 3.08
N VAL A 175 12.51 1.07 4.16
CA VAL A 175 13.47 1.05 5.28
C VAL A 175 13.50 -0.34 5.93
N ALA A 176 12.35 -0.99 6.12
CA ALA A 176 12.29 -2.35 6.64
C ALA A 176 12.87 -3.36 5.64
N VAL A 177 12.55 -3.23 4.35
CA VAL A 177 13.10 -4.08 3.28
C VAL A 177 14.63 -3.97 3.20
N ASP A 178 15.20 -2.77 3.28
CA ASP A 178 16.65 -2.56 3.21
C ASP A 178 17.37 -3.15 4.43
N ARG A 179 16.77 -3.08 5.63
CA ARG A 179 17.29 -3.79 6.81
C ARG A 179 17.32 -5.31 6.61
N ILE A 180 16.29 -5.88 5.98
CA ILE A 180 16.26 -7.31 5.64
C ILE A 180 17.31 -7.62 4.57
N ALA A 181 17.47 -6.76 3.56
CA ALA A 181 18.45 -6.93 2.49
C ALA A 181 19.91 -6.95 3.01
N ALA A 182 20.18 -6.20 4.08
CA ALA A 182 21.48 -6.14 4.76
C ALA A 182 21.84 -7.39 5.58
N LEU A 183 20.89 -8.31 5.82
CA LEU A 183 21.16 -9.55 6.56
C LEU A 183 22.08 -10.49 5.78
N GLY A 184 22.82 -11.34 6.50
CA GLY A 184 23.50 -12.48 5.89
C GLY A 184 22.50 -13.52 5.38
N THR A 185 22.95 -14.38 4.46
CA THR A 185 22.19 -15.56 4.02
C THR A 185 22.92 -16.84 4.38
N VAL A 186 22.15 -17.92 4.57
CA VAL A 186 22.69 -19.28 4.71
C VAL A 186 22.08 -20.20 3.66
N GLY A 187 22.87 -21.17 3.22
CA GLY A 187 22.40 -22.26 2.35
C GLY A 187 21.72 -23.35 3.16
N ALA A 188 20.40 -23.30 3.27
CA ALA A 188 19.62 -24.29 4.03
C ALA A 188 19.06 -25.44 3.16
N GLY A 189 19.51 -25.55 1.90
CA GLY A 189 19.14 -26.61 0.96
C GLY A 189 19.33 -28.05 1.49
N GLY A 190 20.33 -28.25 2.33
CA GLY A 190 20.63 -29.54 2.96
C GLY A 190 19.83 -29.84 4.23
N CYS A 191 19.07 -28.88 4.77
CA CYS A 191 18.36 -29.02 6.04
C CYS A 191 17.02 -29.75 5.92
N THR A 192 16.98 -30.84 5.16
CA THR A 192 15.76 -31.61 4.86
C THR A 192 15.07 -32.18 6.11
N ALA A 193 15.83 -32.53 7.15
CA ALA A 193 15.27 -32.97 8.42
C ALA A 193 14.45 -31.87 9.14
N VAL A 194 14.82 -30.60 8.95
CA VAL A 194 14.17 -29.45 9.60
C VAL A 194 13.13 -28.80 8.69
N LEU A 195 13.43 -28.71 7.40
CA LEU A 195 12.65 -27.96 6.40
C LEU A 195 11.80 -28.85 5.49
N GLY A 196 11.98 -30.17 5.53
CA GLY A 196 11.26 -31.10 4.68
C GLY A 196 11.40 -30.77 3.20
N SER A 197 10.28 -30.77 2.48
CA SER A 197 10.23 -30.43 1.05
C SER A 197 10.55 -28.97 0.75
N ALA A 198 10.56 -28.08 1.74
CA ALA A 198 10.88 -26.68 1.55
C ALA A 198 12.39 -26.42 1.43
N ALA A 199 13.24 -27.36 1.84
CA ALA A 199 14.69 -27.17 1.94
C ALA A 199 15.29 -26.63 0.63
N GLY A 200 14.93 -27.22 -0.52
CA GLY A 200 15.46 -26.82 -1.83
C GLY A 200 15.16 -25.38 -2.25
N ALA A 201 14.17 -24.73 -1.63
CA ALA A 201 13.84 -23.32 -1.89
C ALA A 201 14.62 -22.33 -1.00
N MET A 202 15.38 -22.82 -0.02
CA MET A 202 16.04 -22.02 1.02
C MET A 202 17.58 -21.96 0.87
N SER A 203 18.08 -21.93 -0.37
CA SER A 203 19.52 -21.86 -0.66
C SER A 203 20.15 -20.48 -0.37
N ASP A 204 19.35 -19.43 -0.32
CA ASP A 204 19.77 -18.06 0.01
C ASP A 204 18.88 -17.48 1.13
N LEU A 205 18.71 -18.24 2.21
CA LEU A 205 17.79 -17.88 3.29
C LEU A 205 18.34 -16.71 4.12
N PRO A 206 17.70 -15.53 4.15
CA PRO A 206 18.11 -14.44 5.03
C PRO A 206 17.93 -14.82 6.51
N VAL A 207 18.96 -14.58 7.31
CA VAL A 207 18.99 -14.95 8.74
C VAL A 207 19.48 -13.81 9.62
N ARG A 208 18.96 -13.77 10.85
CA ARG A 208 19.39 -12.83 11.88
C ARG A 208 20.75 -13.24 12.45
N PRO A 209 21.62 -12.28 12.78
CA PRO A 209 22.88 -12.58 13.45
C PRO A 209 22.66 -13.06 14.91
N PRO A 210 23.55 -13.89 15.45
CA PRO A 210 24.57 -14.66 14.72
C PRO A 210 23.92 -15.67 13.75
N ALA A 211 24.55 -15.86 12.59
CA ALA A 211 24.06 -16.78 11.57
C ALA A 211 24.03 -18.22 12.11
N PRO A 212 22.97 -19.01 11.82
CA PRO A 212 22.89 -20.42 12.20
C PRO A 212 24.06 -21.23 11.63
N THR A 213 24.72 -22.01 12.46
CA THR A 213 25.83 -22.90 12.07
C THR A 213 25.36 -24.34 11.83
N THR A 214 24.17 -24.68 12.33
CA THR A 214 23.55 -26.00 12.17
C THR A 214 22.08 -25.88 11.73
N CYS A 215 21.54 -26.91 11.09
CA CYS A 215 20.12 -26.91 10.70
C CYS A 215 19.18 -26.81 11.90
N ALA A 216 19.57 -27.35 13.06
CA ALA A 216 18.75 -27.31 14.28
C ALA A 216 18.52 -25.89 14.80
N GLU A 217 19.48 -24.98 14.55
CA GLU A 217 19.40 -23.57 14.90
C GLU A 217 18.45 -22.76 14.01
N LEU A 218 18.02 -23.29 12.85
CA LEU A 218 17.01 -22.64 12.01
C LEU A 218 15.65 -22.65 12.72
N THR A 219 15.38 -21.60 13.49
CA THR A 219 14.13 -21.38 14.22
C THR A 219 13.50 -20.04 13.84
N SER A 220 12.27 -19.77 14.30
CA SER A 220 11.59 -18.48 14.12
C SER A 220 12.41 -17.28 14.62
N ALA A 221 13.26 -17.48 15.64
CA ALA A 221 14.16 -16.46 16.15
C ALA A 221 15.33 -16.13 15.19
N ARG A 222 15.64 -17.03 14.25
CA ARG A 222 16.74 -16.87 13.28
C ARG A 222 16.28 -16.45 11.91
N VAL A 223 15.11 -16.89 11.47
CA VAL A 223 14.58 -16.54 10.15
C VAL A 223 13.86 -15.19 10.16
N VAL A 224 13.55 -14.68 8.97
CA VAL A 224 12.75 -13.47 8.78
C VAL A 224 11.32 -13.88 8.43
N LEU A 225 10.37 -13.50 9.27
CA LEU A 225 8.97 -13.83 9.10
C LEU A 225 8.15 -12.59 8.72
N VAL A 226 7.18 -12.81 7.83
CA VAL A 226 5.96 -12.02 7.73
C VAL A 226 5.02 -12.59 8.79
N LYS A 227 4.88 -11.90 9.92
CA LYS A 227 4.05 -12.33 11.05
C LYS A 227 2.57 -12.25 10.71
N SER A 228 2.18 -11.21 10.00
CA SER A 228 0.83 -11.04 9.49
C SER A 228 0.83 -10.25 8.19
N ALA A 229 -0.20 -10.48 7.37
CA ALA A 229 -0.49 -9.68 6.20
C ALA A 229 -1.93 -9.16 6.27
N THR A 230 -2.10 -7.84 6.23
CA THR A 230 -3.42 -7.22 6.35
C THR A 230 -3.68 -6.20 5.25
N GLU A 231 -4.93 -6.09 4.83
CA GLU A 231 -5.39 -4.92 4.09
C GLU A 231 -5.50 -3.77 5.07
N LEU A 232 -4.89 -2.66 4.70
CA LEU A 232 -5.13 -1.40 5.37
C LEU A 232 -6.34 -0.75 4.71
N ALA A 233 -7.15 -0.05 5.51
CA ALA A 233 -8.33 0.63 4.99
C ALA A 233 -7.93 1.50 3.78
N PRO A 234 -8.71 1.48 2.68
CA PRO A 234 -8.43 2.30 1.51
C PRO A 234 -8.19 3.74 1.97
N ARG A 235 -7.01 4.30 1.69
CA ARG A 235 -6.63 5.62 2.22
C ARG A 235 -7.54 6.77 1.77
N SER A 236 -8.47 6.53 0.84
CA SER A 236 -9.58 7.43 0.52
C SER A 236 -10.62 7.60 1.65
N SER A 237 -10.61 6.76 2.68
CA SER A 237 -11.41 6.97 3.91
C SER A 237 -10.65 7.69 5.02
N ALA A 238 -9.31 7.83 4.91
CA ALA A 238 -8.51 8.56 5.88
C ALA A 238 -8.64 10.06 5.62
N SER A 239 -8.77 10.85 6.69
CA SER A 239 -8.80 12.31 6.55
C SER A 239 -7.48 12.83 5.95
N ALA A 240 -7.48 14.01 5.33
CA ALA A 240 -6.24 14.65 4.88
C ALA A 240 -5.20 14.74 6.02
N SER A 241 -5.68 15.02 7.23
CA SER A 241 -4.86 15.08 8.45
C SER A 241 -4.22 13.73 8.77
N ASP A 242 -4.99 12.63 8.75
CA ASP A 242 -4.45 11.29 9.02
C ASP A 242 -3.37 10.91 8.01
N ARG A 243 -3.59 11.20 6.73
CA ARG A 243 -2.61 10.92 5.67
C ARG A 243 -1.31 11.69 5.87
N ILE A 244 -1.41 12.96 6.28
CA ILE A 244 -0.24 13.78 6.62
C ILE A 244 0.47 13.22 7.85
N PHE A 245 -0.26 12.83 8.90
CA PHE A 245 0.34 12.27 10.11
C PHE A 245 1.04 10.94 9.85
N ASP A 246 0.39 10.03 9.13
CA ASP A 246 0.99 8.76 8.72
C ASP A 246 2.29 8.99 7.92
N TYR A 247 2.30 9.98 7.01
CA TYR A 247 3.51 10.37 6.28
C TYR A 247 4.60 10.89 7.22
N LEU A 248 4.26 11.73 8.20
CA LEU A 248 5.20 12.28 9.17
C LEU A 248 5.80 11.20 10.08
N GLU A 249 4.98 10.27 10.58
CA GLU A 249 5.41 9.13 11.40
C GLU A 249 6.41 8.25 10.67
N ALA A 250 6.13 7.99 9.41
CA ALA A 250 6.90 7.07 8.62
C ALA A 250 8.21 7.70 8.09
N THR A 251 8.20 9.01 7.85
CA THR A 251 9.36 9.76 7.35
C THR A 251 10.25 10.26 8.48
N TYR A 252 9.67 10.60 9.63
CA TYR A 252 10.35 11.23 10.76
C TYR A 252 10.08 10.49 12.09
N PRO A 253 10.40 9.19 12.18
CA PRO A 253 10.11 8.39 13.37
C PRO A 253 10.84 8.87 14.64
N GLN A 254 11.95 9.61 14.51
CA GLN A 254 12.64 10.25 15.64
C GLN A 254 11.82 11.37 16.31
N TYR A 255 10.75 11.81 15.64
CA TYR A 255 9.88 12.91 16.04
C TYR A 255 8.42 12.49 16.15
N ALA A 256 8.03 11.34 15.61
CA ALA A 256 6.65 10.89 15.55
C ALA A 256 6.56 9.39 15.87
N ALA A 257 6.88 9.04 17.13
CA ALA A 257 6.82 7.67 17.64
C ALA A 257 6.04 7.54 18.97
N PRO A 258 5.28 6.45 19.19
CA PRO A 258 5.07 5.33 18.26
C PRO A 258 4.20 5.74 17.06
N ALA A 259 4.32 5.02 15.94
CA ALA A 259 3.47 5.25 14.78
C ALA A 259 2.02 4.81 15.05
N SER A 260 1.08 5.47 14.37
CA SER A 260 -0.37 5.26 14.40
C SER A 260 -1.02 5.36 15.79
N PRO A 261 -0.71 6.37 16.62
CA PRO A 261 -1.49 6.65 17.81
C PRO A 261 -2.90 7.14 17.41
N PRO A 262 -3.86 7.16 18.35
CA PRO A 262 -5.20 7.67 18.07
C PRO A 262 -5.18 9.13 17.60
N THR A 263 -5.96 9.43 16.57
CA THR A 263 -6.25 10.82 16.17
C THR A 263 -7.27 11.42 17.13
N LEU A 264 -6.92 12.58 17.70
CA LEU A 264 -7.67 13.30 18.72
C LEU A 264 -8.14 14.66 18.18
N PHE A 265 -9.17 15.21 18.83
CA PHE A 265 -9.77 16.49 18.46
C PHE A 265 -9.90 17.38 19.68
N TRP A 266 -9.33 18.59 19.63
CA TRP A 266 -9.43 19.56 20.72
C TRP A 266 -9.24 20.99 20.19
N GLU A 267 -10.11 21.93 20.59
CA GLU A 267 -10.00 23.36 20.26
C GLU A 267 -9.77 23.63 18.76
N GLY A 268 -10.45 22.89 17.88
CA GLY A 268 -10.33 23.02 16.42
C GLY A 268 -9.09 22.36 15.81
N TYR A 269 -8.22 21.75 16.61
CA TYR A 269 -7.14 20.89 16.12
C TYR A 269 -7.62 19.45 15.93
N THR A 270 -7.21 18.86 14.81
CA THR A 270 -7.11 17.41 14.64
C THR A 270 -5.65 17.04 14.82
N TYR A 271 -5.29 16.17 15.77
CA TYR A 271 -3.88 15.93 16.10
C TYR A 271 -3.60 14.53 16.63
N ARG A 272 -2.33 14.15 16.64
CA ARG A 272 -1.79 12.94 17.25
C ARG A 272 -0.71 13.28 18.27
N TYR A 273 -0.70 12.56 19.38
CA TYR A 273 0.33 12.64 20.41
C TYR A 273 1.25 11.40 20.33
N TYR A 274 2.55 11.66 20.32
CA TYR A 274 3.60 10.66 20.18
C TYR A 274 4.33 10.48 21.50
N ALA A 275 3.87 9.52 22.29
CA ALA A 275 4.31 9.35 23.67
C ALA A 275 5.82 9.04 23.83
N ALA A 276 6.48 8.44 22.83
CA ALA A 276 7.91 8.13 22.94
C ALA A 276 8.79 9.36 22.73
N THR A 277 8.31 10.34 21.97
CA THR A 277 9.03 11.57 21.61
C THR A 277 8.46 12.81 22.31
N ASP A 278 7.41 12.63 23.11
CA ASP A 278 6.61 13.68 23.75
C ASP A 278 6.19 14.80 22.80
N SER A 279 5.85 14.46 21.56
CA SER A 279 5.60 15.43 20.49
C SER A 279 4.19 15.31 19.92
N TYR A 280 3.77 16.34 19.17
CA TYR A 280 2.45 16.42 18.57
C TYR A 280 2.54 16.81 17.11
N ALA A 281 1.81 16.12 16.23
CA ALA A 281 1.51 16.60 14.89
C ALA A 281 0.02 16.91 14.80
N GLY A 282 -0.33 18.05 14.23
CA GLY A 282 -1.71 18.52 14.18
C GLY A 282 -2.04 19.23 12.87
N THR A 283 -3.33 19.39 12.63
CA THR A 283 -3.86 20.24 11.57
C THR A 283 -4.97 21.10 12.15
N ARG A 284 -5.04 22.36 11.72
CA ARG A 284 -6.11 23.29 12.06
C ARG A 284 -6.16 24.38 11.01
N ASP A 285 -7.38 24.82 10.65
CA ASP A 285 -7.59 25.95 9.75
C ASP A 285 -6.78 25.87 8.43
N GLY A 286 -6.62 24.65 7.91
CA GLY A 286 -5.88 24.38 6.66
C GLY A 286 -4.35 24.41 6.78
N VAL A 287 -3.81 24.44 8.00
CA VAL A 287 -2.37 24.47 8.28
C VAL A 287 -1.97 23.21 9.06
N VAL A 288 -0.80 22.66 8.73
CA VAL A 288 -0.14 21.58 9.48
C VAL A 288 0.74 22.20 10.55
N TYR A 289 0.66 21.66 11.76
CA TYR A 289 1.39 22.11 12.92
C TYR A 289 2.19 20.97 13.54
N TYR A 290 3.26 21.33 14.22
CA TYR A 290 4.03 20.42 15.03
C TYR A 290 4.46 21.09 16.34
N LEU A 291 4.55 20.32 17.41
CA LEU A 291 5.00 20.76 18.72
C LEU A 291 5.97 19.73 19.31
N VAL A 292 7.14 20.20 19.74
CA VAL A 292 8.12 19.42 20.52
C VAL A 292 8.42 20.18 21.79
N PRO A 293 7.74 19.90 22.90
CA PRO A 293 7.96 20.54 24.18
C PRO A 293 9.44 20.51 24.63
N ALA A 294 10.17 19.44 24.26
CA ALA A 294 11.60 19.32 24.56
C ALA A 294 12.49 20.35 23.81
N LEU A 295 12.03 20.91 22.69
CA LEU A 295 12.76 21.92 21.90
C LEU A 295 12.16 23.32 22.07
N SER A 296 10.84 23.43 22.05
CA SER A 296 10.10 24.69 22.18
C SER A 296 8.70 24.43 22.72
N PRO A 297 8.18 25.26 23.63
CA PRO A 297 6.79 25.18 24.06
C PRO A 297 5.79 25.69 23.00
N GLU A 298 6.27 26.23 21.87
CA GLU A 298 5.42 26.85 20.85
C GLU A 298 4.95 25.85 19.78
N ILE A 299 3.64 25.93 19.45
CA ILE A 299 3.07 25.22 18.30
C ILE A 299 3.59 25.88 17.02
N THR A 300 4.37 25.14 16.24
CA THR A 300 5.05 25.66 15.04
C THR A 300 4.31 25.24 13.77
N PRO A 301 3.96 26.17 12.86
CA PRO A 301 3.38 25.81 11.57
C PRO A 301 4.44 25.22 10.63
N LEU A 302 4.07 24.15 9.92
CA LEU A 302 4.92 23.48 8.93
C LEU A 302 4.55 23.82 7.48
N GLY A 303 3.35 24.32 7.22
CA GLY A 303 2.84 24.61 5.88
C GLY A 303 1.35 24.31 5.75
N SER A 304 0.80 24.44 4.55
CA SER A 304 -0.63 24.17 4.34
C SER A 304 -0.92 22.67 4.30
N VAL A 305 -2.13 22.29 4.71
CA VAL A 305 -2.65 20.92 4.56
C VAL A 305 -2.64 20.50 3.09
N ALA A 306 -2.91 21.41 2.14
CA ALA A 306 -2.91 21.07 0.72
C ALA A 306 -1.51 20.65 0.22
N GLU A 307 -0.47 21.40 0.60
CA GLU A 307 0.91 21.09 0.22
C GLU A 307 1.39 19.78 0.86
N TRP A 308 1.18 19.65 2.18
CA TRP A 308 1.59 18.45 2.91
C TRP A 308 0.79 17.22 2.50
N LEU A 309 -0.49 17.38 2.17
CA LEU A 309 -1.29 16.29 1.61
C LEU A 309 -0.68 15.86 0.28
N ALA A 310 -0.42 16.77 -0.66
CA ALA A 310 0.19 16.43 -1.95
C ALA A 310 1.53 15.68 -1.79
N VAL A 311 2.36 16.11 -0.83
CA VAL A 311 3.61 15.41 -0.47
C VAL A 311 3.30 14.00 0.05
N ALA A 312 2.36 13.87 0.98
CA ALA A 312 1.91 12.59 1.50
C ALA A 312 1.42 11.66 0.35
N GLU A 313 0.55 12.15 -0.54
CA GLU A 313 0.01 11.35 -1.66
C GLU A 313 1.12 10.87 -2.60
N SER A 314 2.07 11.75 -2.90
CA SER A 314 3.22 11.40 -3.76
C SER A 314 4.12 10.31 -3.14
N ASN A 315 4.12 10.21 -1.81
CA ASN A 315 4.83 9.17 -1.06
C ASN A 315 3.94 7.95 -0.74
N GLY A 316 2.72 7.92 -1.30
CA GLY A 316 1.77 6.85 -1.12
C GLY A 316 1.16 6.85 0.27
N TYR A 317 0.77 8.02 0.79
CA TYR A 317 -0.02 8.24 2.01
C TYR A 317 -1.32 8.94 1.70
#